data_AF-G7I7W8-F1
#
_entry.id   AF-G7I7W8-F1
#
_cell.length_a   1.000
_cell.length_b   1.000
_cell.length_c   1.000
_cell.angle_alpha   90.00
_cell.angle_beta   90.00
_cell.angle_gamma   90.00
#
_symmetry.space_group_name_H-M   'P 1'
#
loop_
_entity.id
_entity.type
_entity.pdbx_description
1 polymer ?
#
loop_
_entity_poly.entity_id
_entity_poly.type
_entity_poly.pdbx_seq_one_letter_code
_entity_poly.pdbx_strand_id
1 'polypeptide(L)'
;MSVKDEECSTKLYRSINAFEFISLSPGIDLSRLFEKGMSKRHHARFSTKRPPSNVVSKLEEIAQIDGRFKVMKQNGIVRLEGIETRIVEQLSIDIEIFEVTSSFYIVEVRKIAGDILEYGKFLNQYLKPSLN
;
A
#
# COMPACT_ATOMS: atom_id res chain seq x y z
N MET A 1 40.04 -10.65 -6.29
CA MET A 1 39.50 -9.81 -5.19
C MET A 1 38.10 -9.40 -5.63
N SER A 2 37.08 -10.15 -5.20
CA SER A 2 35.70 -9.85 -5.56
C SER A 2 35.24 -8.66 -4.72
N VAL A 3 34.94 -7.56 -5.40
CA VAL A 3 34.27 -6.41 -4.81
C VAL A 3 32.87 -6.89 -4.44
N LYS A 4 32.52 -6.69 -3.17
CA LYS A 4 31.21 -6.99 -2.62
C LYS A 4 30.18 -6.14 -3.35
N ASP A 5 29.21 -6.79 -4.00
CA ASP A 5 27.97 -6.13 -4.38
C ASP A 5 27.24 -5.76 -3.10
N GLU A 6 27.36 -4.50 -2.71
CA GLU A 6 26.58 -3.90 -1.64
C GLU A 6 25.19 -3.57 -2.21
N GLU A 7 24.37 -4.60 -2.40
CA GLU A 7 22.97 -4.43 -2.76
C GLU A 7 22.25 -3.88 -1.52
N CYS A 8 21.86 -2.61 -1.55
CA CYS A 8 21.01 -2.01 -0.53
C CYS A 8 19.64 -2.70 -0.59
N SER A 9 19.52 -3.85 0.06
CA SER A 9 18.27 -4.60 0.17
C SER A 9 17.35 -3.84 1.12
N THR A 10 16.71 -2.78 0.62
CA THR A 10 15.59 -2.14 1.32
C THR A 10 14.52 -3.21 1.49
N LYS A 11 14.40 -3.73 2.72
CA LYS A 11 13.41 -4.73 3.11
C LYS A 11 12.03 -4.27 2.61
N LEU A 12 11.38 -5.08 1.77
CA LEU A 12 10.08 -4.77 1.16
C LEU A 12 8.91 -4.81 2.14
N TYR A 13 9.18 -5.18 3.40
CA TYR A 13 8.19 -5.37 4.44
C TYR A 13 8.79 -5.06 5.81
N ARG A 14 7.93 -4.71 6.77
CA ARG A 14 8.29 -4.52 8.17
C ARG A 14 7.63 -5.61 9.02
N SER A 15 8.39 -6.23 9.92
CA SER A 15 7.80 -7.18 10.87
C SER A 15 7.08 -6.40 11.97
N ILE A 16 5.85 -6.78 12.28
CA ILE A 16 5.04 -6.12 13.32
C ILE A 16 4.77 -7.06 14.49
N ASN A 17 4.72 -6.52 15.70
CA ASN A 17 4.38 -7.30 16.88
C ASN A 17 2.86 -7.42 17.08
N ALA A 18 2.44 -8.25 18.04
CA ALA A 18 1.02 -8.48 18.32
C ALA A 18 0.27 -7.22 18.81
N PHE A 19 0.89 -6.36 19.61
CA PHE A 19 0.29 -5.11 20.07
C PHE A 19 0.16 -4.10 18.93
N GLU A 20 1.17 -3.99 18.07
CA GLU A 20 1.10 -3.21 16.84
C GLU A 20 -0.04 -3.73 15.95
N PHE A 21 -0.14 -5.05 15.71
CA PHE A 21 -1.24 -5.61 14.93
C PHE A 21 -2.62 -5.33 15.54
N ILE A 22 -2.78 -5.48 16.86
CA ILE A 22 -4.04 -5.16 17.55
C ILE A 22 -4.35 -3.67 17.43
N SER A 23 -3.34 -2.80 17.53
CA SER A 23 -3.48 -1.33 17.38
C SER A 23 -4.11 -0.93 16.03
N LEU A 24 -3.96 -1.76 15.00
CA LEU A 24 -4.56 -1.59 13.67
C LEU A 24 -6.04 -2.04 13.60
N SER A 25 -6.64 -2.50 14.70
CA SER A 25 -8.06 -2.91 14.68
C SER A 25 -8.98 -1.69 14.50
N PRO A 26 -9.94 -1.73 13.55
CA PRO A 26 -10.89 -0.63 13.38
C PRO A 26 -11.80 -0.37 14.58
N GLY A 27 -11.86 -1.29 15.55
CA GLY A 27 -12.70 -1.17 16.75
C GLY A 27 -12.09 -0.29 17.86
N ILE A 28 -10.79 0.00 17.78
CA ILE A 28 -10.07 0.86 18.73
C ILE A 28 -9.58 2.16 18.08
N ASP A 29 -9.81 2.32 16.79
CA ASP A 29 -9.50 3.53 16.05
C ASP A 29 -10.53 4.63 16.38
N LEU A 30 -10.08 5.59 17.20
CA LEU A 30 -10.90 6.71 17.68
C LEU A 30 -10.97 7.88 16.68
N SER A 31 -10.22 7.85 15.57
CA SER A 31 -10.26 8.92 14.56
C SER A 31 -11.68 9.22 14.09
N ARG A 32 -12.49 8.16 14.00
CA ARG A 32 -13.92 8.21 13.63
C ARG A 32 -14.79 9.07 14.55
N LEU A 33 -14.38 9.33 15.79
CA LEU A 33 -15.11 10.23 16.71
C LEU A 33 -14.91 11.72 16.33
N PHE A 34 -13.87 12.02 15.57
CA PHE A 34 -13.45 13.38 15.21
C PHE A 34 -13.62 13.68 13.71
N GLU A 35 -13.99 12.67 12.92
CA GLU A 35 -14.28 12.78 11.50
C GLU A 35 -15.55 13.62 11.24
N LYS A 36 -15.41 14.74 10.52
CA LYS A 36 -16.57 15.57 10.12
C LYS A 36 -17.21 14.99 8.85
N GLY A 37 -18.39 14.40 9.00
CA GLY A 37 -19.20 13.88 7.89
C GLY A 37 -18.91 12.41 7.52
N MET A 38 -19.27 12.02 6.29
CA MET A 38 -18.99 10.68 5.74
C MET A 38 -17.56 10.59 5.18
N SER A 39 -16.54 10.97 5.95
CA SER A 39 -15.14 10.73 5.52
C SER A 39 -14.94 9.22 5.41
N LYS A 40 -14.87 8.74 4.19
CA LYS A 40 -14.58 7.34 3.90
C LYS A 40 -13.11 7.09 4.27
N ARG A 41 -12.84 5.95 4.91
CA ARG A 41 -11.50 5.57 5.36
C ARG A 41 -10.46 5.86 4.29
N HIS A 42 -9.46 6.66 4.65
CA HIS A 42 -8.31 6.96 3.81
C HIS A 42 -7.32 5.79 3.74
N HIS A 43 -7.67 4.64 4.33
CA HIS A 43 -6.83 3.46 4.28
C HIS A 43 -7.66 2.17 4.22
N ALA A 44 -7.07 1.14 3.61
CA ALA A 44 -7.60 -0.22 3.56
C ALA A 44 -6.49 -1.21 3.92
N ARG A 45 -6.88 -2.36 4.46
CA ARG A 45 -5.95 -3.43 4.84
C ARG A 45 -6.42 -4.75 4.25
N PHE A 46 -5.48 -5.51 3.71
CA PHE A 46 -5.72 -6.83 3.12
C PHE A 46 -4.72 -7.82 3.69
N SER A 47 -5.17 -9.05 3.96
CA SER A 47 -4.28 -10.15 4.33
C SER A 47 -3.84 -10.91 3.07
N THR A 48 -2.58 -11.34 3.03
CA THR A 48 -2.08 -12.23 1.98
C THR A 48 -1.07 -13.23 2.52
N LYS A 49 -0.99 -14.40 1.90
CA LYS A 49 0.08 -15.38 2.10
C LYS A 49 1.18 -15.27 1.03
N ARG A 50 0.98 -14.41 0.04
CA ARG A 50 1.96 -14.20 -1.04
C ARG A 50 3.18 -13.45 -0.48
N PRO A 51 4.40 -13.79 -0.92
CA PRO A 51 5.59 -13.07 -0.52
C PRO A 51 5.51 -11.57 -0.87
N PRO A 52 6.14 -10.68 -0.08
CA PRO A 52 6.15 -9.24 -0.34
C PRO A 52 6.67 -8.87 -1.74
N SER A 53 7.65 -9.60 -2.26
CA SER A 53 8.15 -9.43 -3.64
C SER A 53 7.02 -9.54 -4.67
N ASN A 54 6.13 -10.51 -4.53
CA ASN A 54 5.03 -10.73 -5.47
C ASN A 54 4.00 -9.60 -5.40
N VAL A 55 3.74 -9.08 -4.20
CA VAL A 55 2.85 -7.92 -4.01
C VAL A 55 3.44 -6.71 -4.71
N VAL A 56 4.73 -6.44 -4.50
CA VAL A 56 5.42 -5.30 -5.11
C VAL A 56 5.48 -5.41 -6.63
N SER A 57 5.83 -6.59 -7.17
CA SER A 57 5.82 -6.82 -8.62
C SER A 57 4.43 -6.60 -9.23
N LYS A 58 3.37 -7.00 -8.51
CA LYS A 58 2.02 -6.70 -8.98
C LYS A 58 1.70 -5.20 -8.96
N LEU A 59 2.11 -4.48 -7.92
CA LEU A 59 1.92 -3.03 -7.87
C LEU A 59 2.62 -2.34 -9.04
N GLU A 60 3.81 -2.81 -9.43
CA GLU A 60 4.51 -2.34 -10.61
C GLU A 60 3.75 -2.65 -11.91
N GLU A 61 3.23 -3.88 -12.06
CA GLU A 61 2.37 -4.22 -13.21
C GLU A 61 1.14 -3.31 -13.28
N ILE A 62 0.47 -3.07 -12.15
CA ILE A 62 -0.72 -2.20 -12.06
C ILE A 62 -0.36 -0.76 -12.45
N ALA A 63 0.83 -0.28 -12.04
CA ALA A 63 1.28 1.06 -12.40
C ALA A 63 1.51 1.24 -13.90
N GLN A 64 1.92 0.16 -14.59
CA GLN A 64 2.11 0.15 -16.04
C GLN A 64 0.79 0.05 -16.81
N ILE A 65 -0.31 -0.38 -16.19
CA ILE A 65 -1.62 -0.42 -16.84
C ILE A 65 -2.01 1.02 -17.22
N ASP A 66 -2.04 1.28 -18.52
CA ASP A 66 -2.30 2.59 -19.13
C ASP A 66 -1.32 3.71 -18.72
N GLY A 67 -0.16 3.37 -18.12
CA GLY A 67 0.87 4.33 -17.71
C GLY A 67 0.35 5.40 -16.73
N ARG A 68 -0.56 5.02 -15.82
CA ARG A 68 -1.24 5.99 -14.93
C ARG A 68 -0.42 6.40 -13.73
N PHE A 69 0.48 5.53 -13.26
CA PHE A 69 1.20 5.75 -12.00
C PHE A 69 2.71 5.69 -12.21
N LYS A 70 3.42 6.57 -11.51
CA LYS A 70 4.83 6.45 -11.21
C LYS A 70 5.00 5.64 -9.93
N VAL A 71 5.89 4.65 -9.96
CA VAL A 71 6.24 3.85 -8.77
C VAL A 71 7.46 4.44 -8.10
N MET A 72 7.37 4.66 -6.79
CA MET A 72 8.49 5.04 -5.94
C MET A 72 8.59 4.04 -4.78
N LYS A 73 9.82 3.67 -4.41
CA LYS A 73 10.08 2.77 -3.29
C LYS A 73 11.02 3.46 -2.32
N GLN A 74 10.60 3.64 -1.07
CA GLN A 74 11.43 4.27 -0.05
C GLN A 74 11.08 3.69 1.33
N ASN A 75 12.09 3.26 2.08
CA ASN A 75 11.94 2.81 3.48
C ASN A 75 10.87 1.73 3.69
N GLY A 76 10.73 0.77 2.76
CA GLY A 76 9.72 -0.30 2.84
C GLY A 76 8.30 0.13 2.46
N ILE A 77 8.12 1.37 2.02
CA ILE A 77 6.86 1.90 1.48
C ILE A 77 6.96 1.94 -0.05
N VAL A 78 5.93 1.44 -0.73
CA VAL A 78 5.75 1.57 -2.17
C VAL A 78 4.69 2.62 -2.42
N ARG A 79 5.09 3.73 -3.06
CA ARG A 79 4.18 4.80 -3.43
C ARG A 79 3.82 4.72 -4.91
N LEU A 80 2.53 4.74 -5.19
CA LEU A 80 1.96 4.91 -6.52
C LEU A 80 1.46 6.34 -6.64
N GLU A 81 2.17 7.15 -7.42
CA GLU A 81 1.84 8.55 -7.64
C GLU A 81 1.26 8.71 -9.05
N GLY A 82 0.01 9.16 -9.16
CA GLY A 82 -0.61 9.38 -10.45
C GLY A 82 0.13 10.45 -11.25
N ILE A 83 0.35 10.19 -12.54
CA ILE A 83 1.11 11.08 -13.42
C ILE A 83 0.23 12.28 -13.79
N GLU A 84 0.72 13.48 -13.49
CA GLU A 84 -0.03 14.72 -13.53
C GLU A 84 -0.63 15.00 -14.91
N THR A 85 -1.95 15.20 -14.95
CA THR A 85 -2.66 15.83 -16.06
C THR A 85 -3.23 17.15 -15.55
N ARG A 86 -3.11 18.23 -16.33
CA ARG A 86 -3.25 19.65 -15.92
C ARG A 86 -4.58 20.08 -15.26
N ILE A 87 -5.51 19.16 -14.96
CA ILE A 87 -6.93 19.47 -14.71
C ILE A 87 -7.49 18.77 -13.45
N VAL A 88 -6.94 17.63 -13.00
CA VAL A 88 -7.53 16.84 -11.89
C VAL A 88 -6.45 16.38 -10.91
N GLU A 89 -6.74 16.50 -9.61
CA GLU A 89 -5.88 15.96 -8.54
C GLU A 89 -5.77 14.44 -8.70
N GLN A 90 -4.57 13.98 -9.08
CA GLN A 90 -4.32 12.58 -9.38
C GLN A 90 -4.26 11.73 -8.10
N LEU A 91 -4.69 10.47 -8.24
CA LEU A 91 -4.65 9.51 -7.14
C LEU A 91 -3.20 9.23 -6.73
N SER A 92 -2.89 9.44 -5.45
CA SER A 92 -1.61 9.09 -4.85
C SER A 92 -1.84 8.14 -3.68
N ILE A 93 -1.14 7.01 -3.66
CA ILE A 93 -1.35 5.92 -2.71
C ILE A 93 0.00 5.45 -2.16
N ASP A 94 0.08 5.30 -0.85
CA ASP A 94 1.18 4.59 -0.19
C ASP A 94 0.74 3.16 0.15
N ILE A 95 1.58 2.19 -0.16
CA ILE A 95 1.40 0.79 0.20
C ILE A 95 2.53 0.37 1.13
N GLU A 96 2.18 -0.20 2.27
CA GLU A 96 3.11 -0.74 3.26
C GLU A 96 2.78 -2.20 3.55
N ILE A 97 3.80 -3.05 3.58
CA ILE A 97 3.64 -4.50 3.79
C ILE A 97 4.17 -4.85 5.19
N PHE A 98 3.32 -5.46 6.01
CA PHE A 98 3.66 -5.89 7.35
C PHE A 98 3.69 -7.41 7.45
N GLU A 99 4.79 -7.97 7.93
CA GLU A 99 4.88 -9.39 8.29
C GLU A 99 4.32 -9.60 9.70
N VAL A 100 3.30 -10.44 9.82
CA VAL A 100 2.72 -10.85 11.12
C VAL A 100 3.27 -12.20 11.55
N THR A 101 3.44 -13.10 10.59
CA THR A 101 4.11 -14.40 10.74
C THR A 101 4.92 -14.69 9.48
N SER A 102 5.79 -15.71 9.52
CA SER A 102 6.69 -16.06 8.40
C SER A 102 5.99 -16.34 7.05
N SER A 103 4.67 -16.56 7.04
CA SER A 103 3.89 -16.83 5.83
C SER A 103 2.60 -16.00 5.74
N PHE A 104 2.48 -14.95 6.56
CA PHE A 104 1.29 -14.13 6.60
C PHE A 104 1.64 -12.64 6.70
N TYR A 105 1.13 -11.90 5.72
CA TYR A 105 1.41 -10.49 5.55
C TYR A 105 0.12 -9.69 5.51
N ILE A 106 0.21 -8.44 5.97
CA ILE A 106 -0.85 -7.44 5.83
C ILE A 106 -0.35 -6.37 4.87
N VAL A 107 -1.17 -6.06 3.88
CA VAL A 107 -0.94 -4.97 2.94
C VAL A 107 -1.84 -3.82 3.37
N GLU A 108 -1.25 -2.78 3.94
CA GLU A 108 -1.92 -1.52 4.24
C GLU A 108 -1.78 -0.57 3.05
N VAL A 109 -2.88 0.06 2.67
CA VAL A 109 -2.98 0.91 1.48
C VAL A 109 -3.57 2.22 1.94
N ARG A 110 -2.81 3.32 1.91
CA ARG A 110 -3.23 4.65 2.34
C ARG A 110 -3.39 5.58 1.15
N LYS A 111 -4.55 6.22 1.01
CA LYS A 111 -4.80 7.30 0.06
C LYS A 111 -4.15 8.58 0.58
N ILE A 112 -3.19 9.11 -0.17
CA ILE A 112 -2.52 10.38 0.13
C ILE A 112 -3.25 11.56 -0.54
N ALA A 113 -3.64 11.40 -1.80
CA ALA A 113 -4.28 12.44 -2.63
C ALA A 113 -5.31 11.83 -3.59
N GLY A 114 -6.17 12.67 -4.19
CA GLY A 114 -7.12 12.27 -5.24
C GLY A 114 -8.48 11.76 -4.75
N ASP A 115 -9.33 11.33 -5.70
CA ASP A 115 -10.73 11.01 -5.45
C ASP A 115 -10.94 9.66 -4.74
N ILE A 116 -11.96 9.60 -3.88
CA ILE A 116 -12.29 8.41 -3.10
C ILE A 116 -12.91 7.31 -3.98
N LEU A 117 -13.67 7.65 -5.02
CA LEU A 117 -14.23 6.65 -5.93
C LEU A 117 -13.12 6.02 -6.77
N GLU A 118 -12.15 6.81 -7.22
CA GLU A 118 -10.97 6.31 -7.92
C GLU A 118 -10.13 5.38 -7.03
N TYR A 119 -9.87 5.79 -5.79
CA TYR A 119 -9.22 4.94 -4.78
C TYR A 119 -9.98 3.62 -4.58
N GLY A 120 -11.31 3.67 -4.43
CA GLY A 120 -12.14 2.48 -4.28
C GLY A 120 -12.11 1.56 -5.51
N LYS A 121 -12.07 2.12 -6.73
CA LYS A 121 -11.87 1.34 -7.96
C LYS A 121 -10.50 0.68 -7.96
N PHE A 122 -9.45 1.42 -7.60
CA PHE A 122 -8.10 0.86 -7.52
C PHE A 122 -8.02 -0.36 -6.61
N LEU A 123 -8.56 -0.22 -5.40
CA LEU A 123 -8.59 -1.31 -4.42
C LEU A 123 -9.32 -2.55 -4.92
N ASN A 124 -10.52 -2.38 -5.49
CA ASN A 124 -11.39 -3.50 -5.82
C ASN A 124 -11.06 -4.15 -7.16
N GLN A 125 -10.60 -3.38 -8.16
CA GLN A 125 -10.38 -3.86 -9.52
C GLN A 125 -8.95 -4.36 -9.74
N TYR A 126 -7.96 -3.77 -9.08
CA TYR A 126 -6.55 -4.10 -9.33
C TYR A 126 -5.90 -4.78 -8.13
N LEU A 127 -5.96 -4.16 -6.95
CA LEU A 127 -5.16 -4.63 -5.82
C LEU A 127 -5.73 -5.87 -5.16
N LYS A 128 -6.98 -5.84 -4.68
CA LYS A 128 -7.60 -6.96 -3.96
C LYS A 128 -7.55 -8.29 -4.75
N PRO A 129 -7.83 -8.33 -6.06
CA PRO A 129 -7.73 -9.56 -6.85
C PRO A 129 -6.31 -10.14 -6.93
N SER A 130 -5.28 -9.31 -6.73
CA SER A 130 -3.90 -9.76 -6.82
C SER A 130 -3.31 -10.36 -5.54
N LEU A 131 -3.98 -10.11 -4.41
CA LEU A 131 -3.51 -10.53 -3.09
C LEU A 131 -4.02 -11.92 -2.66
N ASN A 132 -4.96 -12.49 -3.41
CA ASN A 132 -5.47 -13.87 -3.23
C ASN A 132 -4.78 -14.81 -4.22
#